data_AF-A0A447UPS7-F1
#
_entry.id   AF-A0A447UPS7-F1
#
_cell.length_a   1.000
_cell.length_b   1.000
_cell.length_c   1.000
_cell.angle_alpha   90.00
_cell.angle_beta   90.00
_cell.angle_gamma   90.00
#
_symmetry.space_group_name_H-M   'P 1'
#
loop_
_entity.id
_entity.type
_entity.pdbx_description
1 polymer ?
#
loop_
_entity_poly.entity_id
_entity_poly.type
_entity_poly.pdbx_seq_one_letter_code
_entity_poly.pdbx_strand_id
1 'polypeptide(L)'
;MTRLELQNKENGEILLLDVSAAPGKTTREPVKIVYDGEVATASATDKQTVSSDGDSAGRQSSAEANAESRRPAKLNAPLPVVLTRYAAQNMYGPLRTVEPVPGVSQVSLNLPPRITTLMPSESVSVTPMAAWSLQGSSVIALQVRNRSAVKVILDPRSLQGQFTTATFQHRWLGRAGTPEDTTVLYLVTTGRPESAFIAEQRLPESEGKESKRSNRGAHK
;
A
#
# COMPACT_ATOMS: atom_id res chain seq x y z
N MET A 1 -15.27 32.27 -1.59
CA MET A 1 -15.42 30.98 -2.29
C MET A 1 -14.06 30.34 -2.30
N THR A 2 -13.96 29.12 -1.79
CA THR A 2 -12.70 28.39 -1.63
C THR A 2 -12.83 27.09 -2.40
N ARG A 3 -11.88 26.82 -3.29
CA ARG A 3 -11.81 25.56 -4.03
C ARG A 3 -11.07 24.51 -3.20
N LEU A 4 -11.69 23.36 -3.03
CA LEU A 4 -11.12 22.18 -2.37
C LEU A 4 -10.88 21.10 -3.43
N GLU A 5 -9.73 20.45 -3.33
CA GLU A 5 -9.39 19.28 -4.13
C GLU A 5 -9.48 18.04 -3.25
N LEU A 6 -10.34 17.10 -3.63
CA LEU A 6 -10.52 15.82 -2.98
C LEU A 6 -9.99 14.72 -3.89
N GLN A 7 -8.97 14.00 -3.44
CA GLN A 7 -8.46 12.84 -4.16
C GLN A 7 -8.93 11.55 -3.47
N ASN A 8 -9.59 10.69 -4.23
CA ASN A 8 -9.95 9.35 -3.75
C ASN A 8 -8.69 8.46 -3.78
N LYS A 9 -8.33 7.93 -2.61
CA LYS A 9 -7.09 7.14 -2.42
C LYS A 9 -7.13 5.76 -3.05
N GLU A 10 -8.32 5.23 -3.36
CA GLU A 10 -8.50 3.88 -3.92
C GLU A 10 -8.36 3.88 -5.45
N ASN A 11 -8.83 4.93 -6.12
CA ASN A 11 -8.87 5.01 -7.59
C ASN A 11 -8.07 6.19 -8.20
N GLY A 12 -7.54 7.11 -7.37
CA GLY A 12 -6.78 8.28 -7.82
C GLY A 12 -7.62 9.40 -8.42
N GLU A 13 -8.95 9.29 -8.40
CA GLU A 13 -9.90 10.27 -8.92
C GLU A 13 -9.82 11.59 -8.15
N ILE A 14 -9.88 12.72 -8.87
CA ILE A 14 -9.82 14.06 -8.29
C ILE A 14 -11.17 14.77 -8.48
N LEU A 15 -11.78 15.19 -7.37
CA LEU A 15 -12.98 16.01 -7.32
C LEU A 15 -12.63 17.45 -6.91
N LEU A 16 -13.05 18.43 -7.70
CA LEU A 16 -12.92 19.84 -7.39
C LEU A 16 -14.24 20.38 -6.84
N LEU A 17 -14.24 20.84 -5.59
CA LEU A 17 -15.41 21.37 -4.90
C LEU A 17 -15.23 22.85 -4.62
N ASP A 18 -16.19 23.67 -5.04
CA ASP A 18 -16.22 25.09 -4.67
C ASP A 18 -17.13 25.32 -3.45
N VAL A 19 -16.53 25.73 -2.34
CA VAL A 19 -17.22 25.96 -1.07
C VAL A 19 -17.38 27.46 -0.81
N SER A 20 -18.60 27.87 -0.45
CA SER A 20 -18.87 29.22 0.06
C SER A 20 -19.53 29.14 1.44
N ALA A 21 -19.24 30.11 2.29
CA ALA A 21 -19.82 30.20 3.62
C ALA A 21 -20.65 31.50 3.71
N ALA A 22 -21.82 31.41 4.33
CA ALA A 22 -22.64 32.56 4.69
C ALA A 22 -22.87 32.53 6.21
N PRO A 23 -22.86 33.69 6.89
CA PRO A 23 -23.06 33.77 8.33
C PRO A 23 -24.43 33.22 8.73
N GLY A 24 -24.46 32.31 9.70
CA GLY A 24 -25.69 31.68 10.21
C GLY A 24 -25.40 30.98 11.54
N LYS A 25 -26.36 31.00 12.47
CA LYS A 25 -26.23 30.45 13.83
C LYS A 25 -26.67 28.98 13.96
N THR A 26 -26.93 28.29 12.85
CA THR A 26 -27.40 26.90 12.85
C THR A 26 -26.27 25.94 12.48
N THR A 27 -26.19 24.82 13.22
CA THR A 27 -25.30 23.71 12.91
C THR A 27 -25.73 23.11 11.57
N ARG A 28 -24.84 23.06 10.58
CA ARG A 28 -25.17 22.50 9.25
C ARG A 28 -25.09 20.97 9.27
N GLU A 29 -25.96 20.34 8.49
CA GLU A 29 -26.04 18.88 8.40
C GLU A 29 -24.82 18.28 7.66
N PRO A 30 -24.45 17.02 7.95
CA PRO A 30 -23.40 16.31 7.23
C PRO A 30 -23.73 16.19 5.73
N VAL A 31 -22.78 16.55 4.88
CA VAL A 31 -22.92 16.44 3.42
C VAL A 31 -22.39 15.08 2.97
N LYS A 32 -23.20 14.34 2.20
CA LYS A 32 -22.80 13.09 1.54
C LYS A 32 -22.79 13.30 0.03
N ILE A 33 -21.71 12.89 -0.61
CA ILE A 33 -21.60 12.85 -2.07
C ILE A 33 -22.09 11.49 -2.54
N VAL A 34 -23.09 11.48 -3.42
CA VAL A 34 -23.62 10.29 -4.09
C VAL A 34 -23.50 10.52 -5.58
N TYR A 35 -22.88 9.57 -6.29
CA TYR A 35 -22.71 9.64 -7.73
C TYR A 35 -23.97 9.09 -8.40
N ASP A 36 -24.67 9.91 -9.18
CA ASP A 36 -25.76 9.48 -10.05
C ASP A 36 -25.30 9.64 -11.51
N GLY A 37 -25.04 8.52 -12.19
CA GLY A 37 -24.68 8.48 -13.62
C GLY A 37 -23.25 8.03 -13.93
N GLU A 38 -22.92 7.99 -15.23
CA GLU A 38 -21.63 7.57 -15.76
C GLU A 38 -20.59 8.70 -15.59
N VAL A 39 -19.60 8.49 -14.73
CA VAL A 39 -18.48 9.41 -14.52
C VAL A 39 -17.54 9.36 -15.72
N ALA A 40 -17.54 10.42 -16.52
CA ALA A 40 -16.61 10.57 -17.64
C ALA A 40 -15.17 10.69 -17.11
N THR A 41 -14.39 9.62 -17.26
CA THR A 41 -12.95 9.66 -17.02
C THR A 41 -12.30 10.54 -18.09
N ALA A 42 -11.86 11.74 -17.71
CA ALA A 42 -11.03 12.58 -18.58
C ALA A 42 -9.63 11.96 -18.69
N SER A 43 -9.49 10.95 -19.54
CA SER A 43 -8.17 10.52 -20.02
C SER A 43 -7.68 11.60 -20.99
N ALA A 44 -6.43 12.06 -20.81
CA ALA A 44 -5.75 12.92 -21.75
C ALA A 44 -5.48 12.15 -23.07
N THR A 45 -6.50 11.98 -23.88
CA THR A 45 -6.41 11.62 -25.29
C THR A 45 -7.53 12.34 -26.01
N ASP A 46 -7.11 13.23 -26.88
CA ASP A 46 -7.91 14.10 -27.72
C ASP A 46 -8.89 13.29 -28.59
N LYS A 47 -10.17 13.24 -28.19
CA LYS A 47 -11.35 13.07 -29.05
C LYS A 47 -12.64 13.22 -28.24
N GLN A 48 -13.13 14.44 -28.12
CA GLN A 48 -14.53 14.70 -27.78
C GLN A 48 -15.40 14.23 -28.95
N THR A 49 -16.20 13.18 -28.75
CA THR A 49 -17.43 12.98 -29.51
C THR A 49 -18.59 13.28 -28.58
N VAL A 50 -19.07 14.52 -28.63
CA VAL A 50 -20.32 14.95 -28.01
C VAL A 50 -21.45 14.62 -28.99
N SER A 51 -22.19 13.55 -28.72
CA SER A 51 -23.50 13.34 -29.34
C SER A 51 -24.53 14.04 -28.46
N SER A 52 -24.90 15.24 -28.90
CA SER A 52 -26.14 15.91 -28.55
C SER A 52 -27.30 15.12 -29.14
N ASP A 53 -28.30 14.78 -28.34
CA ASP A 53 -29.71 14.88 -28.75
C ASP A 53 -30.60 14.97 -27.51
N GLY A 54 -31.36 16.07 -27.43
CA GLY A 54 -32.43 16.23 -26.45
C GLY A 54 -33.71 15.55 -26.93
N ASP A 55 -34.50 14.99 -26.01
CA ASP A 55 -35.84 15.47 -25.66
C ASP A 55 -36.47 14.53 -24.62
N SER A 56 -37.57 15.01 -24.05
CA SER A 56 -38.26 14.71 -22.82
C SER A 56 -39.07 13.41 -22.77
N ALA A 57 -39.56 13.14 -21.55
CA ALA A 57 -40.73 12.33 -21.17
C ALA A 57 -40.47 10.88 -20.75
N GLY A 58 -40.88 10.59 -19.51
CA GLY A 58 -40.55 9.37 -18.79
C GLY A 58 -41.27 8.10 -19.23
N ARG A 59 -40.74 6.96 -18.75
CA ARG A 59 -41.51 5.74 -18.52
C ARG A 59 -40.76 4.81 -17.57
N GLN A 60 -41.47 4.32 -16.56
CA GLN A 60 -41.07 3.17 -15.74
C GLN A 60 -40.85 1.94 -16.63
N SER A 61 -39.82 1.13 -16.37
CA SER A 61 -39.92 -0.32 -16.17
C SER A 61 -38.55 -1.02 -16.21
N SER A 62 -38.54 -2.20 -15.59
CA SER A 62 -37.54 -3.27 -15.61
C SER A 62 -36.17 -3.00 -14.98
N ALA A 63 -36.08 -3.44 -13.73
CA ALA A 63 -34.93 -4.18 -13.22
C ALA A 63 -34.41 -5.16 -14.28
N GLU A 64 -33.08 -5.36 -14.30
CA GLU A 64 -32.27 -6.22 -15.20
C GLU A 64 -31.38 -5.46 -16.20
N ALA A 65 -30.51 -4.56 -15.71
CA ALA A 65 -29.30 -4.16 -16.46
C ALA A 65 -28.30 -3.41 -15.58
N ASN A 66 -27.58 -4.09 -14.67
CA ASN A 66 -26.17 -3.73 -14.41
C ASN A 66 -25.41 -4.81 -13.61
N ALA A 67 -25.35 -6.04 -14.14
CA ALA A 67 -24.43 -7.07 -13.67
C ALA A 67 -23.17 -7.17 -14.57
N GLU A 68 -22.87 -6.12 -15.35
CA GLU A 68 -21.76 -6.11 -16.30
C GLU A 68 -20.79 -4.95 -16.05
N SER A 69 -19.97 -5.04 -15.00
CA SER A 69 -18.59 -4.48 -15.03
C SER A 69 -17.69 -4.85 -13.85
N ARG A 70 -17.99 -5.90 -13.06
CA ARG A 70 -16.96 -6.60 -12.26
C ARG A 70 -16.27 -7.72 -13.06
N ARG A 71 -16.07 -7.51 -14.37
CA ARG A 71 -15.21 -8.43 -15.12
C ARG A 71 -13.78 -8.17 -14.63
N PRO A 72 -13.08 -9.16 -14.06
CA PRO A 72 -11.68 -8.98 -13.70
C PRO A 72 -10.96 -8.54 -14.96
N ALA A 73 -10.23 -7.42 -14.88
CA ALA A 73 -9.40 -7.00 -16.00
C ALA A 73 -8.54 -8.19 -16.42
N LYS A 74 -8.56 -8.51 -17.72
CA LYS A 74 -7.72 -9.59 -18.25
C LYS A 74 -6.28 -9.23 -17.94
N LEU A 75 -5.64 -10.04 -17.08
CA LEU A 75 -4.24 -9.87 -16.75
C LEU A 75 -3.40 -10.38 -17.92
N ASN A 76 -2.48 -9.55 -18.41
CA ASN A 76 -1.58 -9.89 -19.52
C ASN A 76 -0.41 -10.81 -19.09
N ALA A 77 -0.32 -11.15 -17.80
CA ALA A 77 0.73 -11.97 -17.22
C ALA A 77 0.20 -12.69 -15.95
N PRO A 78 0.90 -13.71 -15.44
CA PRO A 78 0.55 -14.34 -14.17
C PRO A 78 0.46 -13.32 -13.03
N LEU A 79 -0.50 -13.54 -12.13
CA LEU A 79 -0.81 -12.62 -11.03
C LEU A 79 0.42 -12.19 -10.21
N PRO A 80 1.36 -13.09 -9.82
CA PRO A 80 2.55 -12.68 -9.10
C PRO A 80 3.44 -11.71 -9.89
N VAL A 81 3.55 -11.89 -11.21
CA VAL A 81 4.37 -11.02 -12.07
C VAL A 81 3.76 -9.63 -12.16
N VAL A 82 2.44 -9.53 -12.30
CA VAL A 82 1.73 -8.23 -12.34
C VAL A 82 1.88 -7.51 -11.01
N LEU A 83 1.65 -8.20 -9.89
CA LEU A 83 1.78 -7.62 -8.55
C LEU A 83 3.22 -7.15 -8.27
N THR A 84 4.23 -7.98 -8.60
CA THR A 84 5.63 -7.60 -8.44
C THR A 84 5.99 -6.39 -9.31
N ARG A 85 5.55 -6.35 -10.57
CA ARG A 85 5.78 -5.19 -11.46
C ARG A 85 5.16 -3.93 -10.88
N TYR A 86 3.90 -4.01 -10.46
CA TYR A 86 3.17 -2.89 -9.86
C TYR A 86 3.89 -2.38 -8.59
N ALA A 87 4.28 -3.28 -7.69
CA ALA A 87 5.02 -2.93 -6.48
C ALA A 87 6.37 -2.28 -6.82
N ALA A 88 7.13 -2.83 -7.77
CA ALA A 88 8.42 -2.28 -8.19
C ALA A 88 8.30 -0.87 -8.79
N GLN A 89 7.29 -0.64 -9.64
CA GLN A 89 7.00 0.68 -10.19
C GLN A 89 6.62 1.69 -9.12
N ASN A 90 5.86 1.30 -8.09
CA ASN A 90 5.53 2.18 -6.97
C ASN A 90 6.73 2.51 -6.08
N MET A 91 7.70 1.59 -5.94
CA MET A 91 8.87 1.79 -5.09
C MET A 91 9.98 2.61 -5.76
N TYR A 92 10.16 2.47 -7.08
CA TYR A 92 11.31 3.05 -7.79
C TYR A 92 10.93 3.95 -8.98
N GLY A 93 9.71 3.87 -9.48
CA GLY A 93 9.23 4.66 -10.61
C GLY A 93 8.59 5.97 -10.16
N PRO A 94 8.61 7.01 -11.01
CA PRO A 94 7.72 8.14 -10.80
C PRO A 94 6.26 7.70 -10.86
N LEU A 95 5.41 8.24 -9.98
CA LEU A 95 3.98 7.84 -9.87
C LEU A 95 3.22 7.90 -11.20
N ARG A 96 3.57 8.85 -12.07
CA ARG A 96 3.01 8.99 -13.44
C ARG A 96 3.30 7.81 -14.38
N THR A 97 4.24 6.94 -14.04
CA THR A 97 4.69 5.79 -14.85
C THR A 97 4.21 4.45 -14.31
N VAL A 98 3.48 4.46 -13.19
CA VAL A 98 2.88 3.26 -12.63
C VAL A 98 1.75 2.84 -13.57
N GLU A 99 1.85 1.62 -14.08
CA GLU A 99 0.80 1.03 -14.91
C GLU A 99 -0.43 0.78 -14.03
N PRO A 100 -1.60 1.35 -14.33
CA PRO A 100 -2.79 1.09 -13.55
C PRO A 100 -3.22 -0.35 -13.75
N VAL A 101 -3.30 -1.11 -12.64
CA VAL A 101 -3.80 -2.48 -12.65
C VAL A 101 -5.15 -2.50 -11.94
N PRO A 102 -6.27 -2.67 -12.68
CA PRO A 102 -7.60 -2.64 -12.08
C PRO A 102 -7.76 -3.68 -10.96
N GLY A 103 -8.27 -3.23 -9.82
CA GLY A 103 -8.52 -4.07 -8.66
C GLY A 103 -7.32 -4.27 -7.72
N VAL A 104 -6.15 -3.67 -8.01
CA VAL A 104 -5.08 -3.61 -7.02
C VAL A 104 -5.46 -2.59 -5.94
N SER A 105 -5.36 -2.99 -4.68
CA SER A 105 -5.56 -2.12 -3.52
C SER A 105 -4.35 -2.14 -2.60
N GLN A 106 -4.05 -1.01 -1.96
CA GLN A 106 -3.03 -0.97 -0.92
C GLN A 106 -3.57 -1.63 0.36
N VAL A 107 -2.71 -2.39 1.04
CA VAL A 107 -3.06 -3.13 2.27
C VAL A 107 -2.22 -2.62 3.44
N SER A 108 -2.86 -2.44 4.59
CA SER A 108 -2.15 -2.12 5.84
C SER A 108 -1.32 -3.31 6.30
N LEU A 109 -0.02 -3.08 6.48
CA LEU A 109 0.90 -4.09 6.99
C LEU A 109 0.90 -4.10 8.52
N ASN A 110 0.29 -5.13 9.11
CA ASN A 110 0.37 -5.41 10.55
C ASN A 110 1.63 -6.23 10.87
N LEU A 111 2.77 -5.81 10.35
CA LEU A 111 4.06 -6.45 10.59
C LEU A 111 4.87 -5.61 11.58
N PRO A 112 5.75 -6.24 12.38
CA PRO A 112 6.66 -5.50 13.24
C PRO A 112 7.57 -4.59 12.40
N PRO A 113 8.04 -3.46 12.95
CA PRO A 113 8.87 -2.49 12.22
C PRO A 113 10.21 -3.09 11.75
N ARG A 114 10.61 -4.22 12.34
CA ARG A 114 11.77 -5.00 11.93
C ARG A 114 11.44 -6.48 12.01
N ILE A 115 11.74 -7.21 10.95
CA ILE A 115 11.55 -8.66 10.87
C ILE A 115 12.93 -9.31 11.01
N THR A 116 13.14 -10.06 12.09
CA THR A 116 14.40 -10.79 12.34
C THR A 116 14.31 -12.25 11.89
N THR A 117 13.09 -12.78 11.78
CA THR A 117 12.84 -14.17 11.43
C THR A 117 13.00 -14.48 9.94
N LEU A 118 12.94 -13.49 9.05
CA LEU A 118 12.91 -13.71 7.59
C LEU A 118 14.24 -14.23 7.02
N MET A 119 15.37 -13.70 7.50
CA MET A 119 16.72 -14.06 7.02
C MET A 119 17.69 -14.20 8.20
N PRO A 120 17.48 -15.17 9.10
CA PRO A 120 18.22 -15.25 10.36
C PRO A 120 19.70 -15.59 10.16
N SER A 121 20.04 -16.24 9.05
CA SER A 121 21.42 -16.60 8.70
C SER A 121 22.22 -15.43 8.12
N GLU A 122 21.57 -14.35 7.72
CA GLU A 122 22.20 -13.22 7.05
C GLU A 122 22.30 -12.02 7.99
N SER A 123 23.41 -11.29 7.92
CA SER A 123 23.64 -10.09 8.74
C SER A 123 22.92 -8.87 8.16
N VAL A 124 21.61 -9.01 7.91
CA VAL A 124 20.76 -7.99 7.30
C VAL A 124 19.64 -7.57 8.25
N SER A 125 19.13 -6.35 8.05
CA SER A 125 17.88 -5.90 8.66
C SER A 125 16.80 -5.79 7.62
N VAL A 126 15.63 -6.35 7.94
CA VAL A 126 14.45 -6.31 7.08
C VAL A 126 13.40 -5.41 7.70
N THR A 127 12.93 -4.43 6.95
CA THR A 127 11.92 -3.44 7.38
C THR A 127 10.75 -3.45 6.38
N PRO A 128 9.51 -3.66 6.83
CA PRO A 128 8.35 -3.55 5.94
C PRO A 128 8.12 -2.11 5.46
N MET A 129 7.81 -1.96 4.17
CA MET A 129 7.57 -0.63 3.57
C MET A 129 6.11 -0.47 3.16
N ALA A 130 5.62 -1.34 2.27
CA ALA A 130 4.28 -1.24 1.70
C ALA A 130 3.78 -2.61 1.25
N ALA A 131 2.46 -2.76 1.12
CA ALA A 131 1.85 -3.94 0.53
C ALA A 131 0.64 -3.60 -0.32
N TRP A 132 0.39 -4.46 -1.30
CA TRP A 132 -0.75 -4.37 -2.20
C TRP A 132 -1.39 -5.75 -2.37
N SER A 133 -2.68 -5.79 -2.67
CA SER A 133 -3.40 -7.03 -2.93
C SER A 133 -4.21 -6.97 -4.22
N LEU A 134 -4.35 -8.14 -4.85
CA LEU A 134 -5.18 -8.35 -6.02
C LEU A 134 -5.63 -9.80 -6.05
N GLN A 135 -6.92 -10.04 -6.23
CA GLN A 135 -7.50 -11.38 -6.44
C GLN A 135 -7.07 -12.42 -5.39
N GLY A 136 -6.98 -12.01 -4.11
CA GLY A 136 -6.60 -12.90 -3.01
C GLY A 136 -5.11 -13.24 -2.95
N SER A 137 -4.24 -12.59 -3.75
CA SER A 137 -2.80 -12.58 -3.54
C SER A 137 -2.34 -11.21 -3.04
N SER A 138 -1.28 -11.20 -2.24
CA SER A 138 -0.68 -9.98 -1.70
C SER A 138 0.79 -9.91 -2.10
N VAL A 139 1.30 -8.71 -2.37
CA VAL A 139 2.71 -8.43 -2.55
C VAL A 139 3.18 -7.48 -1.46
N ILE A 140 4.30 -7.79 -0.84
CA ILE A 140 4.93 -7.01 0.22
C ILE A 140 6.28 -6.51 -0.29
N ALA A 141 6.50 -5.20 -0.22
CA ALA A 141 7.80 -4.58 -0.40
C ALA A 141 8.50 -4.42 0.95
N LEU A 142 9.68 -5.03 1.06
CA LEU A 142 10.52 -5.01 2.26
C LEU A 142 11.86 -4.38 1.93
N GLN A 143 12.30 -3.42 2.73
CA GLN A 143 13.67 -2.93 2.66
C GLN A 143 14.59 -3.95 3.32
N VAL A 144 15.64 -4.36 2.62
CA VAL A 144 16.71 -5.23 3.15
C VAL A 144 18.00 -4.42 3.17
N ARG A 145 18.58 -4.25 4.35
CA ARG A 145 19.80 -3.46 4.57
C ARG A 145 20.89 -4.28 5.22
N ASN A 146 22.10 -4.24 4.66
CA ASN A 146 23.27 -4.91 5.20
C ASN A 146 23.78 -4.21 6.45
N ARG A 147 24.05 -4.98 7.51
CA ARG A 147 24.63 -4.49 8.77
C ARG A 147 26.09 -4.88 8.96
N SER A 148 26.62 -5.72 8.08
CA SER A 148 27.99 -6.21 8.15
C SER A 148 28.96 -5.29 7.39
N ALA A 149 30.25 -5.39 7.74
CA ALA A 149 31.32 -4.70 7.04
C ALA A 149 31.70 -5.38 5.70
N VAL A 150 31.02 -6.44 5.29
CA VAL A 150 31.35 -7.26 4.11
C VAL A 150 30.17 -7.24 3.13
N LYS A 151 30.44 -7.45 1.83
CA LYS A 151 29.39 -7.60 0.81
C LYS A 151 28.56 -8.85 1.10
N VAL A 152 27.23 -8.74 0.98
CA VAL A 152 26.30 -9.87 1.16
C VAL A 152 25.67 -10.22 -0.19
N ILE A 153 25.57 -11.51 -0.50
CA ILE A 153 24.84 -12.02 -1.67
C ILE A 153 23.53 -12.63 -1.16
N LEU A 154 22.41 -12.09 -1.62
CA LEU A 154 21.08 -12.51 -1.19
C LEU A 154 20.61 -13.69 -2.05
N ASP A 155 20.25 -14.78 -1.38
CA ASP A 155 19.57 -15.92 -2.00
C ASP A 155 18.09 -15.92 -1.59
N PRO A 156 17.13 -15.87 -2.53
CA PRO A 156 15.72 -15.96 -2.18
C PRO A 156 15.35 -17.29 -1.51
N ARG A 157 16.17 -18.33 -1.65
CA ARG A 157 15.94 -19.64 -1.02
C ARG A 157 16.24 -19.67 0.48
N SER A 158 16.98 -18.71 1.01
CA SER A 158 17.27 -18.63 2.44
C SER A 158 16.15 -17.96 3.25
N LEU A 159 15.12 -17.45 2.57
CA LEU A 159 13.98 -16.77 3.19
C LEU A 159 13.12 -17.75 4.00
N GLN A 160 12.73 -17.34 5.19
CA GLN A 160 11.88 -18.11 6.09
C GLN A 160 10.44 -17.58 6.08
N GLY A 161 9.48 -18.44 5.78
CA GLY A 161 8.06 -18.09 5.72
C GLY A 161 7.32 -18.87 4.64
N GLN A 162 6.11 -18.42 4.30
CA GLN A 162 5.25 -19.03 3.28
C GLN A 162 5.02 -18.05 2.13
N PHE A 163 5.93 -18.08 1.15
CA PHE A 163 5.91 -17.16 0.01
C PHE A 163 5.73 -17.93 -1.30
N THR A 164 4.85 -17.43 -2.17
CA THR A 164 4.65 -17.95 -3.53
C THR A 164 5.79 -17.58 -4.45
N THR A 165 6.31 -16.35 -4.33
CA THR A 165 7.51 -15.90 -5.02
C THR A 165 8.26 -14.87 -4.19
N ALA A 166 9.56 -14.77 -4.42
CA ALA A 166 10.46 -13.82 -3.81
C ALA A 166 11.43 -13.29 -4.86
N THR A 167 11.51 -11.97 -5.00
CA THR A 167 12.50 -11.34 -5.88
C THR A 167 13.13 -10.12 -5.23
N PHE A 168 14.44 -10.02 -5.35
CA PHE A 168 15.19 -8.83 -4.95
C PHE A 168 15.30 -7.88 -6.13
N GLN A 169 15.23 -6.57 -5.87
CA GLN A 169 15.58 -5.54 -6.85
C GLN A 169 17.02 -5.75 -7.33
N HIS A 170 17.94 -5.93 -6.38
CA HIS A 170 19.33 -6.31 -6.62
C HIS A 170 19.72 -7.42 -5.64
N ARG A 171 20.40 -8.46 -6.15
CA ARG A 171 20.78 -9.66 -5.39
C ARG A 171 22.03 -9.49 -4.51
N TRP A 172 22.64 -8.32 -4.48
CA TRP A 172 23.84 -8.08 -3.70
C TRP A 172 23.71 -6.77 -2.94
N LEU A 173 24.29 -6.74 -1.76
CA LEU A 173 24.36 -5.56 -0.91
C LEU A 173 25.82 -5.21 -0.64
N GLY A 174 26.16 -3.94 -0.84
CA GLY A 174 27.42 -3.33 -0.43
C GLY A 174 27.61 -3.37 1.08
N ARG A 175 28.75 -2.85 1.54
CA ARG A 175 29.12 -2.84 2.97
C ARG A 175 28.17 -1.90 3.72
N ALA A 176 27.92 -2.15 5.00
CA ALA A 176 27.09 -1.25 5.80
C ALA A 176 27.57 0.21 5.70
N GLY A 177 26.64 1.12 5.39
CA GLY A 177 26.91 2.56 5.23
C GLY A 177 27.26 3.00 3.81
N THR A 178 27.40 2.10 2.84
CA THR A 178 27.51 2.47 1.42
C THR A 178 26.13 2.70 0.80
N PRO A 179 25.99 3.51 -0.27
CA PRO A 179 24.71 3.67 -0.99
C PRO A 179 24.12 2.33 -1.48
N GLU A 180 24.95 1.33 -1.71
CA GLU A 180 24.56 0.00 -2.15
C GLU A 180 24.26 -0.96 -0.97
N ASP A 181 24.23 -0.48 0.28
CA ASP A 181 23.97 -1.30 1.46
C ASP A 181 22.49 -1.74 1.57
N THR A 182 21.62 -1.22 0.72
CA THR A 182 20.17 -1.39 0.78
C THR A 182 19.59 -1.85 -0.56
N THR A 183 18.62 -2.76 -0.49
CA THR A 183 17.81 -3.22 -1.63
C THR A 183 16.36 -3.39 -1.19
N VAL A 184 15.44 -3.58 -2.14
CA VAL A 184 14.06 -3.96 -1.86
C VAL A 184 13.83 -5.41 -2.24
N LEU A 185 13.16 -6.15 -1.37
CA LEU A 185 12.67 -7.50 -1.57
C LEU A 185 11.16 -7.45 -1.76
N TYR A 186 10.68 -8.07 -2.83
CA TYR A 186 9.26 -8.24 -3.12
C TYR A 186 8.86 -9.68 -2.83
N LEU A 187 7.95 -9.87 -1.88
CA LEU A 187 7.40 -11.18 -1.52
C LEU A 187 5.94 -11.24 -1.95
N VAL A 188 5.55 -12.28 -2.67
CA VAL A 188 4.14 -12.53 -2.98
C VAL A 188 3.64 -13.67 -2.12
N THR A 189 2.48 -13.49 -1.52
CA THR A 189 1.80 -14.46 -0.67
C THR A 189 0.38 -14.68 -1.17
N THR A 190 -0.19 -15.83 -0.83
CA THR A 190 -1.62 -16.06 -0.95
C THR A 190 -2.34 -15.56 0.30
N GLY A 191 -3.42 -14.82 0.12
CA GLY A 191 -4.22 -14.27 1.21
C GLY A 191 -3.56 -13.06 1.88
N ARG A 192 -3.62 -13.06 3.20
CA ARG A 192 -3.13 -11.96 4.03
C ARG A 192 -1.60 -11.97 4.12
N PRO A 193 -0.92 -10.81 4.04
CA PRO A 193 0.53 -10.76 4.12
C PRO A 193 1.05 -11.23 5.49
N GLU A 194 0.36 -10.92 6.59
CA GLU A 194 0.79 -11.22 7.95
C GLU A 194 0.88 -12.73 8.26
N SER A 195 0.04 -13.57 7.64
CA SER A 195 0.05 -15.01 7.89
C SER A 195 1.23 -15.75 7.27
N ALA A 196 1.96 -15.11 6.35
CA ALA A 196 3.11 -15.71 5.68
C ALA A 196 4.41 -15.59 6.47
N PHE A 197 4.47 -14.66 7.42
CA PHE A 197 5.66 -14.41 8.23
C PHE A 197 5.63 -15.25 9.50
N ILE A 198 6.82 -15.67 9.95
CA ILE A 198 6.99 -16.31 11.25
C ILE A 198 6.84 -15.25 12.33
N ALA A 199 6.16 -15.59 13.42
CA ALA A 199 5.98 -14.68 14.54
C ALA A 199 7.34 -14.29 15.15
N GLU A 200 7.57 -12.99 15.32
CA GLU A 200 8.76 -12.50 16.00
C GLU A 200 8.72 -12.86 17.49
N GLN A 201 9.88 -13.20 18.04
CA GLN A 201 10.01 -13.33 19.48
C GLN A 201 9.85 -11.94 20.11
N ARG A 202 8.91 -11.80 21.04
CA ARG A 202 8.85 -10.61 21.91
C ARG A 202 10.14 -10.59 22.72
N LEU A 203 11.10 -9.76 22.33
CA LEU A 203 12.18 -9.39 23.21
C LEU A 203 11.54 -8.76 24.45
N PRO A 204 11.86 -9.22 25.68
CA PRO A 204 11.42 -8.50 26.85
C PRO A 204 11.97 -7.08 26.74
N GLU A 205 11.10 -6.07 26.80
CA GLU A 205 11.55 -4.73 27.17
C GLU A 205 12.42 -4.92 28.41
N SER A 206 13.66 -4.44 28.37
CA SER A 206 14.51 -4.49 29.55
C SER A 206 13.76 -3.79 30.67
N GLU A 207 13.24 -4.57 31.62
CA GLU A 207 12.79 -4.06 32.91
C GLU A 207 13.98 -3.37 33.54
N GLY A 208 14.05 -2.04 33.39
CA GLY A 208 14.85 -1.19 34.25
C GLY A 208 14.19 -1.13 35.63
N LYS A 209 14.29 -2.20 36.42
CA LYS A 209 14.10 -2.19 37.88
C LYS A 209 15.47 -2.18 38.53
N GLU A 210 15.85 -1.14 39.27
CA GLU A 210 15.81 -1.00 40.75
C GLU A 210 17.26 -0.63 41.16
N SER A 211 17.64 0.15 42.19
CA SER A 211 17.01 0.59 43.44
C SER A 211 17.96 1.56 44.21
N LYS A 212 17.38 2.27 45.19
CA LYS A 212 17.94 2.73 46.49
C LYS A 212 18.92 3.93 46.58
N ARG A 213 18.42 5.01 47.20
CA ARG A 213 18.87 5.52 48.51
C ARG A 213 17.70 6.27 49.16
N SER A 214 16.93 5.63 50.03
CA SER A 214 17.12 5.68 51.49
C SER A 214 17.53 7.07 52.01
N ASN A 215 16.56 7.85 52.48
CA ASN A 215 16.75 8.49 53.77
C ASN A 215 15.42 8.59 54.53
N ARG A 216 15.37 7.88 55.66
CA ARG A 216 14.29 7.90 56.64
C ARG A 216 14.89 8.50 57.91
N GLY A 217 14.32 9.61 58.38
CA GLY A 217 14.35 9.99 59.79
C GLY A 217 15.28 11.13 60.20
N ALA A 218 14.69 12.23 60.68
CA ALA A 218 14.82 12.77 62.05
C ALA A 218 14.24 14.20 62.03
N HIS A 219 13.04 14.42 62.56
CA HIS A 219 12.74 14.83 63.94
C HIS A 219 13.24 16.23 64.34
N LYS A 220 12.23 17.05 64.69
CA LYS A 220 12.20 18.33 65.43
C LYS A 220 12.57 19.60 64.68
#